data_AF-A0A3N5GQ02-F1
#
_entry.id   AF-A0A3N5GQ02-F1
#
_cell.length_a   1.000
_cell.length_b   1.000
_cell.length_c   1.000
_cell.angle_alpha   90.00
_cell.angle_beta   90.00
_cell.angle_gamma   90.00
#
_symmetry.space_group_name_H-M   'P 1'
#
loop_
_entity.id
_entity.type
_entity.pdbx_description
1 polymer ?
#
loop_
_entity_poly.entity_id
_entity_poly.type
_entity_poly.pdbx_seq_one_letter_code
_entity_poly.pdbx_strand_id
1 'polypeptide(L)'
;MIAQRHIRSLASSARRRAAPAAARAAMAAAALAATLATPVDAVAQPAADGAAKSLAARAPAKSTAGGLRPDVDTLTVADLDRLAAESRDRWSASRHGQMLLRILPEGPRPSQLPDAASRGAKLTALYCVQCHHLPNPAMHDAVRWRGVVERMVPRMQGKGNLGVLMADMMKAPGAMEGGQPRGLAAPGRSDAREIAAYLQRHAQQPLDATEPELARALDTDAGLVFRQACDQCHVLPDPKRYAAADWPAVVRRMQANMLWMNRVVGTRFDLREPQLRSADIVGFLQRHARP
;
A
#
# COMPACT_ATOMS: atom_id res chain seq x y z
N MET A 1 14.25 -36.37 46.89
CA MET A 1 13.40 -37.50 47.34
C MET A 1 12.58 -36.98 48.52
N ILE A 2 11.24 -36.92 48.40
CA ILE A 2 10.26 -37.81 49.08
C ILE A 2 10.28 -37.55 50.61
N ALA A 3 9.22 -37.34 51.38
CA ALA A 3 7.76 -37.30 51.29
C ALA A 3 7.30 -36.85 52.71
N GLN A 4 6.30 -35.97 52.87
CA GLN A 4 4.86 -36.28 53.00
C GLN A 4 4.43 -36.83 54.37
N ARG A 5 3.24 -36.35 54.79
CA ARG A 5 2.30 -36.84 55.83
C ARG A 5 2.51 -36.29 57.25
N HIS A 6 1.48 -35.99 58.06
CA HIS A 6 0.03 -35.72 57.95
C HIS A 6 -0.47 -35.76 59.42
N ILE A 7 -1.57 -35.06 59.75
CA ILE A 7 -2.71 -35.44 60.64
C ILE A 7 -3.52 -34.13 60.81
N ARG A 8 -4.69 -33.92 60.15
CA ARG A 8 -6.09 -34.33 60.51
C ARG A 8 -6.48 -33.78 61.89
N SER A 9 -7.62 -33.17 62.19
CA SER A 9 -9.03 -33.25 61.74
C SER A 9 -9.77 -32.11 62.50
N LEU A 10 -10.83 -31.45 62.03
CA LEU A 10 -12.22 -31.94 62.12
C LEU A 10 -13.17 -30.93 61.46
N ALA A 11 -14.24 -31.49 60.91
CA ALA A 11 -15.33 -30.82 60.23
C ALA A 11 -16.61 -30.76 61.09
N SER A 12 -17.54 -29.89 60.65
CA SER A 12 -18.97 -30.18 60.46
C SER A 12 -20.02 -29.76 61.51
N SER A 13 -21.09 -29.16 60.95
CA SER A 13 -22.52 -29.26 61.29
C SER A 13 -23.27 -28.10 61.98
N ALA A 14 -23.74 -27.16 61.13
CA ALA A 14 -25.14 -26.97 60.70
C ALA A 14 -26.33 -27.05 61.69
N ARG A 15 -27.21 -26.02 61.56
CA ARG A 15 -28.72 -25.97 61.53
C ARG A 15 -29.23 -24.80 62.40
N ARG A 16 -30.18 -23.95 61.98
CA ARG A 16 -31.54 -24.19 61.44
C ARG A 16 -32.01 -22.97 60.58
N ARG A 17 -32.62 -23.21 59.40
CA ARG A 17 -34.04 -22.99 58.97
C ARG A 17 -34.51 -21.52 59.02
N ALA A 18 -35.18 -20.93 58.02
CA ALA A 18 -36.12 -21.48 57.05
C ALA A 18 -36.19 -20.65 55.73
N ALA A 19 -36.68 -21.30 54.66
CA ALA A 19 -37.29 -20.72 53.45
C ALA A 19 -38.78 -21.23 53.43
N PRO A 20 -39.73 -20.84 52.54
CA PRO A 20 -39.52 -20.68 51.09
C PRO A 20 -40.44 -19.68 50.33
N ALA A 21 -40.17 -19.46 49.04
CA ALA A 21 -41.18 -19.60 47.97
C ALA A 21 -40.51 -19.42 46.59
N ALA A 22 -40.29 -20.54 45.90
CA ALA A 22 -40.02 -20.59 44.47
C ALA A 22 -41.25 -21.18 43.76
N ALA A 23 -41.57 -20.61 42.60
CA ALA A 23 -42.15 -21.21 41.41
C ALA A 23 -43.05 -22.46 41.53
N ARG A 24 -44.27 -22.35 41.00
CA ARG A 24 -44.92 -23.35 40.13
C ARG A 24 -46.30 -22.88 39.67
N ALA A 25 -46.50 -22.77 38.35
CA ALA A 25 -47.64 -23.37 37.65
C ALA A 25 -47.51 -23.15 36.13
N ALA A 26 -47.46 -24.26 35.41
CA ALA A 26 -47.51 -24.35 33.97
C ALA A 26 -48.90 -24.87 33.53
N MET A 27 -49.31 -24.49 32.31
CA MET A 27 -50.22 -25.19 31.38
C MET A 27 -51.64 -25.63 31.80
N ALA A 28 -52.64 -25.09 31.07
CA ALA A 28 -53.81 -25.79 30.53
C ALA A 28 -54.42 -24.84 29.46
N ALA A 29 -54.52 -25.12 28.15
CA ALA A 29 -55.17 -26.20 27.39
C ALA A 29 -56.31 -25.58 26.53
N ALA A 30 -56.05 -25.55 25.22
CA ALA A 30 -56.93 -25.81 24.08
C ALA A 30 -58.31 -25.11 23.94
N ALA A 31 -58.42 -24.39 22.80
CA ALA A 31 -59.41 -24.58 21.72
C ALA A 31 -60.38 -23.42 21.39
N LEU A 32 -60.62 -23.32 20.07
CA LEU A 32 -61.49 -22.46 19.25
C LEU A 32 -61.07 -21.00 19.01
N ALA A 33 -61.10 -20.44 17.80
CA ALA A 33 -61.14 -20.95 16.42
C ALA A 33 -60.97 -19.75 15.47
N ALA A 34 -60.22 -19.97 14.38
CA ALA A 34 -60.44 -19.51 13.01
C ALA A 34 -60.25 -18.03 12.58
N THR A 35 -59.67 -17.94 11.37
CA THR A 35 -59.63 -16.84 10.38
C THR A 35 -58.52 -15.78 10.60
N LEU A 36 -57.58 -15.48 9.69
CA LEU A 36 -57.36 -15.76 8.26
C LEU A 36 -55.85 -15.93 8.00
N ALA A 37 -55.46 -17.02 7.34
CA ALA A 37 -54.13 -17.16 6.75
C ALA A 37 -54.13 -16.54 5.35
N THR A 38 -53.32 -15.51 5.12
CA THR A 38 -52.92 -15.08 3.78
C THR A 38 -51.64 -15.82 3.39
N PRO A 39 -51.55 -16.45 2.21
CA PRO A 39 -50.32 -17.09 1.77
C PRO A 39 -49.26 -16.02 1.50
N VAL A 40 -48.11 -16.14 2.18
CA VAL A 40 -46.90 -15.42 1.78
C VAL A 40 -46.34 -16.21 0.61
N ASP A 41 -46.60 -15.73 -0.59
CA ASP A 41 -45.95 -16.25 -1.80
C ASP A 41 -44.44 -16.21 -1.59
N ALA A 42 -43.82 -17.38 -1.75
CA ALA A 42 -42.39 -17.52 -1.84
C ALA A 42 -41.90 -16.71 -3.05
N VAL A 43 -41.34 -15.52 -2.80
CA VAL A 43 -40.56 -14.80 -3.79
C VAL A 43 -39.33 -15.65 -4.08
N ALA A 44 -39.42 -16.43 -5.15
CA ALA A 44 -38.30 -17.12 -5.75
C ALA A 44 -37.17 -16.10 -5.99
N GLN A 45 -36.02 -16.31 -5.34
CA GLN A 45 -34.79 -15.65 -5.73
C GLN A 45 -34.49 -16.04 -7.18
N PRO A 46 -34.43 -15.09 -8.14
CA PRO A 46 -33.89 -15.43 -9.44
C PRO A 46 -32.44 -15.81 -9.25
N ALA A 47 -32.16 -17.03 -9.70
CA ALA A 47 -30.92 -17.76 -9.58
C ALA A 47 -29.70 -16.98 -10.05
N ALA A 48 -28.56 -17.41 -9.53
CA ALA A 48 -27.19 -16.96 -9.72
C ALA A 48 -26.66 -17.01 -11.17
N ASP A 49 -27.52 -16.87 -12.18
CA ASP A 49 -27.18 -17.01 -13.60
C ASP A 49 -26.81 -15.67 -14.27
N GLY A 50 -27.12 -14.54 -13.62
CA GLY A 50 -26.77 -13.19 -14.10
C GLY A 50 -25.30 -12.82 -13.88
N ALA A 51 -24.69 -13.27 -12.79
CA ALA A 51 -23.30 -12.96 -12.46
C ALA A 51 -22.29 -13.74 -13.32
N ALA A 52 -22.63 -14.98 -13.70
CA ALA A 52 -21.79 -15.82 -14.56
C ALA A 52 -21.73 -15.31 -16.01
N LYS A 53 -22.83 -14.75 -16.54
CA LYS A 53 -22.87 -14.15 -17.89
C LYS A 53 -22.13 -12.82 -18.00
N SER A 54 -21.80 -12.16 -16.88
CA SER A 54 -21.03 -10.90 -16.88
C SER A 54 -19.50 -11.11 -16.95
N LEU A 55 -18.99 -12.33 -16.74
CA LEU A 55 -17.57 -12.63 -16.89
C LEU A 55 -17.22 -13.12 -18.31
N ALA A 56 -18.17 -13.75 -19.00
CA ALA A 56 -17.99 -14.28 -20.35
C ALA A 56 -18.03 -13.22 -21.46
N ALA A 57 -18.50 -12.00 -21.17
CA ALA A 57 -18.51 -10.87 -22.10
C ALA A 57 -17.32 -9.90 -21.92
N ARG A 58 -16.31 -10.26 -21.12
CA ARG A 58 -15.06 -9.51 -21.11
C ARG A 58 -14.34 -9.77 -22.42
N ALA A 59 -14.24 -8.72 -23.24
CA ALA A 59 -13.28 -8.71 -24.34
C ALA A 59 -11.94 -9.30 -23.86
N PRO A 60 -11.29 -10.16 -24.65
CA PRO A 60 -10.03 -10.75 -24.26
C PRO A 60 -9.08 -9.65 -23.79
N ALA A 61 -8.33 -9.91 -22.72
CA ALA A 61 -7.38 -8.97 -22.16
C ALA A 61 -6.55 -8.35 -23.30
N LYS A 62 -6.66 -7.04 -23.50
CA LYS A 62 -5.90 -6.35 -24.55
C LYS A 62 -4.43 -6.47 -24.17
N SER A 63 -3.74 -7.41 -24.79
CA SER A 63 -2.29 -7.52 -24.70
C SER A 63 -1.68 -6.20 -25.19
N THR A 64 -0.73 -5.66 -24.44
CA THR A 64 0.03 -4.49 -24.89
C THR A 64 1.07 -4.85 -25.95
N ALA A 65 1.19 -6.11 -26.38
CA ALA A 65 2.19 -6.54 -27.36
C ALA A 65 2.10 -5.81 -28.70
N GLY A 66 0.89 -5.42 -29.14
CA GLY A 66 0.66 -4.63 -30.36
C GLY A 66 0.66 -3.11 -30.16
N GLY A 67 0.97 -2.63 -28.95
CA GLY A 67 1.05 -1.21 -28.65
C GLY A 67 2.25 -0.53 -29.32
N LEU A 68 2.19 0.79 -29.45
CA LEU A 68 3.31 1.60 -29.92
C LEU A 68 4.47 1.52 -28.92
N ARG A 69 5.71 1.44 -29.43
CA ARG A 69 6.94 1.65 -28.66
C ARG A 69 7.58 2.96 -29.14
N PRO A 70 7.38 4.08 -28.45
CA PRO A 70 8.01 5.33 -28.85
C PRO A 70 9.53 5.23 -28.66
N ASP A 71 10.28 5.93 -29.50
CA ASP A 71 11.69 6.15 -29.24
C ASP A 71 11.84 7.12 -28.06
N VAL A 72 12.19 6.58 -26.89
CA VAL A 72 12.31 7.35 -25.65
C VAL A 72 13.38 8.44 -25.72
N ASP A 73 14.38 8.30 -26.60
CA ASP A 73 15.45 9.31 -26.69
C ASP A 73 14.92 10.61 -27.31
N THR A 74 13.88 10.51 -28.15
CA THR A 74 13.18 11.67 -28.76
C THR A 74 12.23 12.38 -27.80
N LEU A 75 11.79 11.72 -26.71
CA LEU A 75 10.87 12.33 -25.75
C LEU A 75 11.60 13.36 -24.89
N THR A 76 11.04 14.55 -24.77
CA THR A 76 11.56 15.56 -23.84
C THR A 76 11.03 15.31 -22.43
N VAL A 77 11.72 15.87 -21.43
CA VAL A 77 11.23 15.84 -20.03
C VAL A 77 9.88 16.53 -19.91
N ALA A 78 9.64 17.58 -20.70
CA ALA A 78 8.35 18.28 -20.73
C ALA A 78 7.22 17.41 -21.30
N ASP A 79 7.49 16.59 -22.32
CA ASP A 79 6.51 15.64 -22.84
C ASP A 79 6.14 14.58 -21.80
N LEU A 80 7.12 14.16 -20.99
CA LEU A 80 6.89 13.21 -19.90
C LEU A 80 6.10 13.84 -18.74
N ASP A 81 6.37 15.09 -18.39
CA ASP A 81 5.56 15.83 -17.41
C ASP A 81 4.11 15.94 -17.88
N ARG A 82 3.89 16.23 -19.17
CA ARG A 82 2.55 16.25 -19.77
C ARG A 82 1.88 14.88 -19.71
N LEU A 83 2.59 13.83 -20.11
CA LEU A 83 2.11 12.44 -20.04
C LEU A 83 1.74 12.04 -18.60
N ALA A 84 2.52 12.46 -17.61
CA ALA A 84 2.24 12.18 -16.20
C ALA A 84 0.94 12.85 -15.73
N ALA A 85 0.71 14.11 -16.12
CA ALA A 85 -0.53 14.83 -15.83
C ALA A 85 -1.74 14.17 -16.52
N GLU A 86 -1.65 13.91 -17.82
CA GLU A 86 -2.71 13.25 -18.59
C GLU A 86 -3.01 11.83 -18.07
N SER A 87 -1.97 11.12 -17.62
CA SER A 87 -2.14 9.81 -17.01
C SER A 87 -2.87 9.89 -15.70
N ARG A 88 -2.51 10.84 -14.84
CA ARG A 88 -3.23 11.11 -13.59
C ARG A 88 -4.71 11.34 -13.84
N ASP A 89 -5.03 12.27 -14.72
CA ASP A 89 -6.42 12.63 -15.02
C ASP A 89 -7.21 11.42 -15.55
N ARG A 90 -6.58 10.61 -16.42
CA ARG A 90 -7.18 9.38 -16.96
C ARG A 90 -7.47 8.34 -15.90
N TRP A 91 -6.49 7.97 -15.07
CA TRP A 91 -6.72 6.92 -14.09
C TRP A 91 -7.57 7.41 -12.91
N SER A 92 -7.50 8.69 -12.53
CA SER A 92 -8.32 9.25 -11.44
C SER A 92 -9.79 9.35 -11.80
N ALA A 93 -10.10 9.65 -13.07
CA ALA A 93 -11.47 9.68 -13.59
C ALA A 93 -12.02 8.28 -13.93
N SER A 94 -11.18 7.24 -13.89
CA SER A 94 -11.63 5.87 -14.17
C SER A 94 -12.51 5.31 -13.05
N ARG A 95 -13.29 4.27 -13.35
CA ARG A 95 -14.07 3.51 -12.34
C ARG A 95 -13.23 3.00 -11.16
N HIS A 96 -11.90 2.89 -11.34
CA HIS A 96 -10.96 2.40 -10.35
C HIS A 96 -10.11 3.51 -9.71
N GLY A 97 -10.39 4.79 -9.99
CA GLY A 97 -9.52 5.91 -9.63
C GLY A 97 -9.20 6.00 -8.14
N GLN A 98 -10.19 5.80 -7.27
CA GLN A 98 -9.99 5.80 -5.81
C GLN A 98 -9.06 4.66 -5.32
N MET A 99 -9.00 3.55 -6.05
CA MET A 99 -8.06 2.47 -5.76
C MET A 99 -6.67 2.81 -6.30
N LEU A 100 -6.58 3.31 -7.53
CA LEU A 100 -5.31 3.64 -8.20
C LEU A 100 -4.57 4.78 -7.51
N LEU A 101 -5.30 5.82 -7.06
CA LEU A 101 -4.77 6.87 -6.20
C LEU A 101 -4.04 6.27 -5.00
N ARG A 102 -4.65 5.27 -4.34
CA ARG A 102 -4.15 4.65 -3.10
C ARG A 102 -2.98 3.67 -3.27
N ILE A 103 -2.48 3.46 -4.49
CA ILE A 103 -1.34 2.55 -4.71
C ILE A 103 -0.05 3.17 -4.19
N LEU A 104 0.22 4.43 -4.54
CA LEU A 104 1.40 5.19 -4.12
C LEU A 104 0.99 6.61 -3.73
N PRO A 105 1.61 7.21 -2.70
CA PRO A 105 1.42 8.62 -2.42
C PRO A 105 1.91 9.46 -3.59
N GLU A 106 1.55 10.75 -3.61
CA GLU A 106 2.04 11.65 -4.64
C GLU A 106 3.58 11.68 -4.64
N GLY A 107 4.13 11.39 -5.83
CA GLY A 107 5.55 11.27 -6.08
C GLY A 107 6.12 12.47 -6.83
N PRO A 108 7.41 12.42 -7.22
CA PRO A 108 8.02 13.45 -8.04
C PRO A 108 7.33 13.54 -9.41
N ARG A 109 7.38 14.71 -10.04
CA ARG A 109 7.17 14.84 -11.49
C ARG A 109 8.37 14.26 -12.23
N PRO A 110 8.23 13.81 -13.49
CA PRO A 110 9.36 13.42 -14.33
C PRO A 110 10.52 14.43 -14.32
N SER A 111 10.24 15.74 -14.37
CA SER A 111 11.26 16.80 -14.26
C SER A 111 12.00 16.89 -12.92
N GLN A 112 11.48 16.24 -11.88
CA GLN A 112 12.07 16.21 -10.54
C GLN A 112 12.81 14.90 -10.25
N LEU A 113 12.85 13.99 -11.22
CA LEU A 113 13.65 12.77 -11.10
C LEU A 113 15.16 13.11 -11.11
N PRO A 114 15.98 12.38 -10.33
CA PRO A 114 17.43 12.41 -10.51
C PRO A 114 17.81 12.12 -11.96
N ASP A 115 18.71 12.91 -12.54
CA ASP A 115 19.13 12.75 -13.94
C ASP A 115 17.93 12.62 -14.91
N ALA A 116 16.94 13.51 -14.79
CA ALA A 116 15.66 13.44 -15.50
C ALA A 116 15.77 13.28 -17.03
N ALA A 117 16.85 13.77 -17.63
CA ALA A 117 17.12 13.63 -19.07
C ALA A 117 17.73 12.28 -19.46
N SER A 118 18.16 11.46 -18.50
CA SER A 118 18.70 10.13 -18.76
C SER A 118 17.65 9.19 -19.33
N ARG A 119 18.09 8.26 -20.17
CA ARG A 119 17.21 7.23 -20.76
C ARG A 119 16.42 6.46 -19.69
N GLY A 120 17.07 6.10 -18.58
CA GLY A 120 16.43 5.39 -17.48
C GLY A 120 15.35 6.18 -16.76
N ALA A 121 15.57 7.48 -16.52
CA ALA A 121 14.56 8.37 -15.95
C ALA A 121 13.35 8.50 -16.90
N LYS A 122 13.62 8.71 -18.20
CA LYS A 122 12.57 8.83 -19.22
C LYS A 122 11.74 7.55 -19.35
N LEU A 123 12.36 6.38 -19.37
CA LEU A 123 11.65 5.09 -19.38
C LEU A 123 10.82 4.89 -18.11
N THR A 124 11.37 5.24 -16.95
CA THR A 124 10.65 5.14 -15.67
C THR A 124 9.39 6.02 -15.70
N ALA A 125 9.51 7.27 -16.16
CA ALA A 125 8.38 8.17 -16.33
C ALA A 125 7.36 7.65 -17.35
N LEU A 126 7.82 7.24 -18.54
CA LEU A 126 6.96 6.75 -19.63
C LEU A 126 6.04 5.61 -19.20
N TYR A 127 6.53 4.69 -18.37
CA TYR A 127 5.77 3.47 -18.04
C TYR A 127 5.08 3.54 -16.68
N CYS A 128 5.71 4.10 -15.65
CA CYS A 128 5.19 3.99 -14.29
C CYS A 128 4.01 4.94 -14.01
N VAL A 129 3.93 6.09 -14.68
CA VAL A 129 2.84 7.07 -14.47
C VAL A 129 1.49 6.59 -15.01
N GLN A 130 1.50 5.56 -15.84
CA GLN A 130 0.32 5.09 -16.56
C GLN A 130 -0.79 4.60 -15.62
N CYS A 131 -0.44 4.11 -14.44
CA CYS A 131 -1.38 3.45 -13.52
C CYS A 131 -1.43 4.07 -12.11
N HIS A 132 -0.38 4.78 -11.69
CA HIS A 132 -0.27 5.39 -10.37
C HIS A 132 0.68 6.59 -10.43
N HIS A 133 0.85 7.31 -9.33
CA HIS A 133 1.88 8.36 -9.22
C HIS A 133 3.29 7.81 -9.51
N LEU A 134 4.17 8.64 -10.08
CA LEU A 134 5.54 8.25 -10.39
C LEU A 134 6.27 7.82 -9.10
N PRO A 135 6.82 6.60 -9.00
CA PRO A 135 7.62 6.21 -7.86
C PRO A 135 8.86 7.12 -7.71
N ASN A 136 9.13 7.55 -6.48
CA ASN A 136 10.41 8.18 -6.15
C ASN A 136 11.48 7.07 -6.08
N PRO A 137 12.58 7.11 -6.86
CA PRO A 137 13.67 6.12 -6.74
C PRO A 137 14.19 5.96 -5.30
N ALA A 138 14.12 7.02 -4.51
CA ALA A 138 14.47 7.06 -3.10
C ALA A 138 13.53 6.30 -2.14
N MET A 139 12.45 5.65 -2.60
CA MET A 139 11.48 5.02 -1.69
C MET A 139 11.82 3.58 -1.32
N HIS A 140 12.75 2.95 -2.04
CA HIS A 140 13.25 1.60 -1.77
C HIS A 140 14.76 1.56 -1.92
N ASP A 141 15.40 0.57 -1.30
CA ASP A 141 16.79 0.24 -1.56
C ASP A 141 16.97 -0.42 -2.95
N ALA A 142 18.22 -0.54 -3.39
CA ALA A 142 18.55 -1.10 -4.69
C ALA A 142 18.13 -2.58 -4.83
N VAL A 143 18.18 -3.35 -3.74
CA VAL A 143 17.83 -4.78 -3.75
C VAL A 143 16.33 -4.95 -4.05
N ARG A 144 15.48 -4.15 -3.41
CA ARG A 144 14.02 -4.24 -3.54
C ARG A 144 13.50 -3.77 -4.89
N TRP A 145 14.16 -2.79 -5.51
CA TRP A 145 13.72 -2.25 -6.81
C TRP A 145 13.65 -3.29 -7.92
N ARG A 146 14.62 -4.21 -7.99
CA ARG A 146 14.62 -5.28 -8.99
C ARG A 146 13.34 -6.11 -8.91
N GLY A 147 12.99 -6.57 -7.71
CA GLY A 147 11.79 -7.36 -7.49
C GLY A 147 10.49 -6.58 -7.76
N VAL A 148 10.49 -5.26 -7.55
CA VAL A 148 9.33 -4.41 -7.90
C VAL A 148 9.14 -4.38 -9.42
N VAL A 149 10.19 -4.09 -10.20
CA VAL A 149 10.11 -4.04 -11.66
C VAL A 149 9.70 -5.38 -12.25
N GLU A 150 10.29 -6.48 -11.77
CA GLU A 150 9.97 -7.86 -12.19
C GLU A 150 8.47 -8.21 -12.02
N ARG A 151 7.81 -7.66 -10.98
CA ARG A 151 6.37 -7.85 -10.77
C ARG A 151 5.50 -6.90 -11.59
N MET A 152 5.98 -5.70 -11.90
CA MET A 152 5.19 -4.70 -12.63
C MET A 152 5.13 -5.00 -14.12
N VAL A 153 6.23 -5.50 -14.72
CA VAL A 153 6.29 -5.77 -16.16
C VAL A 153 5.20 -6.74 -16.63
N PRO A 154 4.98 -7.92 -16.00
CA PRO A 154 3.89 -8.81 -16.40
C PRO A 154 2.50 -8.17 -16.27
N ARG A 155 2.29 -7.30 -15.28
CA ARG A 155 0.99 -6.61 -15.12
C ARG A 155 0.74 -5.60 -16.22
N MET A 156 1.75 -4.84 -16.61
CA MET A 156 1.68 -3.96 -17.80
C MET A 156 1.45 -4.75 -19.09
N GLN A 157 1.82 -6.03 -19.13
CA GLN A 157 1.53 -6.95 -20.25
C GLN A 157 0.10 -7.53 -20.21
N GLY A 158 -0.72 -7.19 -19.21
CA GLY A 158 -2.06 -7.76 -19.07
C GLY A 158 -2.15 -8.98 -18.15
N LYS A 159 -1.05 -9.39 -17.51
CA LYS A 159 -0.97 -10.66 -16.75
C LYS A 159 -1.06 -10.46 -15.24
N GLY A 160 -1.58 -11.47 -14.54
CA GLY A 160 -1.64 -11.49 -13.08
C GLY A 160 -2.63 -10.47 -12.50
N ASN A 161 -2.50 -10.22 -11.19
CA ASN A 161 -3.41 -9.31 -10.48
C ASN A 161 -3.35 -7.88 -11.05
N LEU A 162 -4.52 -7.29 -11.30
CA LEU A 162 -4.71 -5.99 -11.97
C LEU A 162 -4.17 -5.91 -13.42
N GLY A 163 -3.68 -7.01 -14.01
CA GLY A 163 -3.02 -6.98 -15.31
C GLY A 163 -3.88 -6.38 -16.42
N VAL A 164 -5.12 -6.87 -16.58
CA VAL A 164 -6.07 -6.35 -17.58
C VAL A 164 -6.29 -4.84 -17.42
N LEU A 165 -6.46 -4.38 -16.19
CA LEU A 165 -6.63 -2.96 -15.89
C LEU A 165 -5.39 -2.16 -16.27
N MET A 166 -4.20 -2.62 -15.88
CA MET A 166 -2.96 -1.92 -16.18
C MET A 166 -2.72 -1.83 -17.67
N ALA A 167 -2.93 -2.93 -18.41
CA ALA A 167 -2.80 -2.95 -19.87
C ALA A 167 -3.74 -1.93 -20.56
N ASP A 168 -4.99 -1.81 -20.10
CA ASP A 168 -5.95 -0.85 -20.63
C ASP A 168 -5.51 0.62 -20.42
N MET A 169 -4.74 0.88 -19.36
CA MET A 169 -4.24 2.22 -19.00
C MET A 169 -2.96 2.63 -19.74
N MET A 170 -2.31 1.71 -20.45
CA MET A 170 -1.10 1.99 -21.22
C MET A 170 -1.43 2.75 -22.50
N LYS A 171 -1.06 4.04 -22.56
CA LYS A 171 -1.33 4.97 -23.67
C LYS A 171 -0.04 5.67 -24.07
N ALA A 172 0.24 5.72 -25.37
CA ALA A 172 1.47 6.30 -25.88
C ALA A 172 1.35 7.83 -25.93
N PRO A 173 2.42 8.57 -25.58
CA PRO A 173 2.42 10.03 -25.64
C PRO A 173 2.27 10.51 -27.09
N GLY A 174 1.45 11.55 -27.31
CA GLY A 174 1.33 12.28 -28.59
C GLY A 174 0.78 11.49 -29.78
N ALA A 175 0.50 10.19 -29.64
CA ALA A 175 0.06 9.35 -30.75
C ALA A 175 -1.46 9.14 -30.69
N MET A 176 -2.19 9.81 -31.59
CA MET A 176 -3.64 9.71 -31.71
C MET A 176 -4.03 8.82 -32.91
N GLU A 177 -5.04 7.97 -32.74
CA GLU A 177 -5.62 7.14 -33.79
C GLU A 177 -7.14 7.18 -33.63
N GLY A 178 -7.86 7.65 -34.65
CA GLY A 178 -9.31 7.82 -34.58
C GLY A 178 -9.78 8.74 -33.45
N GLY A 179 -8.97 9.76 -33.09
CA GLY A 179 -9.28 10.67 -31.97
C GLY A 179 -9.03 10.11 -30.58
N GLN A 180 -8.41 8.93 -30.44
CA GLN A 180 -8.05 8.32 -29.16
C GLN A 180 -6.53 8.09 -29.04
N PRO A 181 -5.95 8.17 -27.84
CA PRO A 181 -4.54 7.83 -27.65
C PRO A 181 -4.27 6.35 -28.00
N ARG A 182 -3.26 6.11 -28.83
CA ARG A 182 -2.80 4.76 -29.18
C ARG A 182 -2.32 4.02 -27.94
N GLY A 183 -2.48 2.69 -27.94
CA GLY A 183 -1.97 1.86 -26.84
C GLY A 183 -0.44 1.92 -26.77
N LEU A 184 0.11 1.99 -25.56
CA LEU A 184 1.55 1.86 -25.31
C LEU A 184 1.90 0.39 -25.05
N ALA A 185 2.96 -0.12 -25.68
CA ALA A 185 3.43 -1.46 -25.37
C ALA A 185 4.12 -1.51 -24.00
N ALA A 186 3.95 -2.60 -23.25
CA ALA A 186 4.72 -2.79 -21.99
C ALA A 186 6.24 -2.78 -22.25
N PRO A 187 7.07 -2.42 -21.25
CA PRO A 187 8.53 -2.40 -21.40
C PRO A 187 9.07 -3.70 -22.00
N GLY A 188 9.96 -3.57 -22.98
CA GLY A 188 10.73 -4.70 -23.50
C GLY A 188 11.77 -5.17 -22.48
N ARG A 189 12.49 -6.27 -22.77
CA ARG A 189 13.55 -6.77 -21.87
C ARG A 189 14.67 -5.76 -21.65
N SER A 190 15.07 -5.03 -22.69
CA SER A 190 16.07 -3.96 -22.59
C SER A 190 15.57 -2.81 -21.72
N ASP A 191 14.38 -2.29 -22.00
CA ASP A 191 13.78 -1.18 -21.25
C ASP A 191 13.58 -1.53 -19.78
N ALA A 192 13.08 -2.73 -19.49
CA ALA A 192 12.88 -3.19 -18.11
C ALA A 192 14.20 -3.25 -17.33
N ARG A 193 15.30 -3.67 -17.97
CA ARG A 193 16.63 -3.65 -17.36
C ARG A 193 17.12 -2.23 -17.11
N GLU A 194 16.90 -1.32 -18.05
CA GLU A 194 17.32 0.08 -17.90
C GLU A 194 16.53 0.78 -16.79
N ILE A 195 15.22 0.54 -16.69
CA ILE A 195 14.36 1.05 -15.61
C ILE A 195 14.87 0.52 -14.25
N ALA A 196 15.12 -0.79 -14.15
CA ALA A 196 15.64 -1.37 -12.92
C ALA A 196 17.00 -0.77 -12.55
N ALA A 197 17.93 -0.68 -13.50
CA ALA A 197 19.26 -0.13 -13.27
C ALA A 197 19.20 1.34 -12.81
N TYR A 198 18.34 2.15 -13.43
CA TYR A 198 18.11 3.53 -13.01
C TYR A 198 17.55 3.64 -11.59
N LEU A 199 16.49 2.88 -11.27
CA LEU A 199 15.91 2.87 -9.92
C LEU A 199 16.91 2.42 -8.86
N GLN A 200 17.76 1.44 -9.20
CA GLN A 200 18.82 0.96 -8.32
C GLN A 200 19.92 1.99 -8.09
N ARG A 201 20.36 2.70 -9.13
CA ARG A 201 21.38 3.76 -9.02
C ARG A 201 20.93 4.91 -8.11
N HIS A 202 19.65 5.27 -8.17
CA HIS A 202 19.08 6.38 -7.39
C HIS A 202 18.27 5.94 -6.16
N ALA A 203 18.48 4.69 -5.73
CA ALA A 203 17.78 4.08 -4.61
C ALA A 203 18.02 4.80 -3.26
N GLN A 204 17.20 4.51 -2.26
CA GLN A 204 17.49 4.85 -0.87
C GLN A 204 18.79 4.17 -0.45
N GLN A 205 19.73 4.97 0.05
CA GLN A 205 20.88 4.42 0.74
C GLN A 205 20.42 3.94 2.13
N PRO A 206 20.63 2.65 2.45
CA PRO A 206 20.35 2.15 3.78
C PRO A 206 21.27 2.83 4.77
N LEU A 207 20.77 3.04 5.99
CA LEU A 207 21.61 3.44 7.12
C LEU A 207 22.73 2.41 7.31
N ASP A 208 23.98 2.87 7.40
CA ASP A 208 25.11 2.03 7.75
C ASP A 208 25.19 1.84 9.27
N ALA A 209 24.68 0.72 9.75
CA ALA A 209 24.66 0.39 11.18
C ALA A 209 26.02 -0.11 11.70
N THR A 210 27.04 -0.21 10.83
CA THR A 210 28.40 -0.60 11.26
C THR A 210 29.19 0.57 11.84
N GLU A 211 28.75 1.81 11.60
CA GLU A 211 29.32 3.03 12.17
C GLU A 211 29.08 3.10 13.69
N PRO A 212 30.13 3.00 14.55
CA PRO A 212 29.95 2.79 15.99
C PRO A 212 29.18 3.90 16.71
N GLU A 213 29.33 5.15 16.28
CA GLU A 213 28.59 6.28 16.86
C GLU A 213 27.10 6.23 16.51
N LEU A 214 26.79 5.91 15.25
CA LEU A 214 25.41 5.82 14.81
C LEU A 214 24.72 4.59 15.41
N ALA A 215 25.43 3.46 15.52
CA ALA A 215 24.95 2.28 16.22
C ALA A 215 24.54 2.59 17.67
N ARG A 216 25.40 3.28 18.43
CA ARG A 216 25.08 3.74 19.80
C ARG A 216 23.90 4.71 19.82
N ALA A 217 23.82 5.62 18.85
CA ALA A 217 22.73 6.59 18.77
C ALA A 217 21.37 5.92 18.51
N LEU A 218 21.33 4.81 17.74
CA LEU A 218 20.12 4.06 17.44
C LEU A 218 19.49 3.37 18.66
N ASP A 219 20.25 3.19 19.73
CA ASP A 219 19.78 2.60 21.00
C ASP A 219 19.29 3.65 22.01
N THR A 220 19.38 4.94 21.68
CA THR A 220 18.73 6.01 22.46
C THR A 220 17.22 6.06 22.20
N ASP A 221 16.45 6.69 23.08
CA ASP A 221 15.00 6.88 22.90
C ASP A 221 14.64 7.55 21.56
N ALA A 222 15.44 8.52 21.12
CA ALA A 222 15.26 9.19 19.84
C ALA A 222 15.58 8.25 18.66
N GLY A 223 16.64 7.45 18.78
CA GLY A 223 17.01 6.43 17.81
C GLY A 223 15.96 5.32 17.68
N LEU A 224 15.40 4.85 18.79
CA LEU A 224 14.33 3.85 18.80
C LEU A 224 13.06 4.35 18.11
N VAL A 225 12.65 5.59 18.37
CA VAL A 225 11.48 6.16 17.69
C VAL A 225 11.74 6.42 16.21
N PHE A 226 12.95 6.86 15.85
CA PHE A 226 13.35 6.93 14.44
C PHE A 226 13.25 5.55 13.77
N ARG A 227 13.80 4.50 14.39
CA ARG A 227 13.75 3.13 13.85
C ARG A 227 12.31 2.66 13.67
N GLN A 228 11.54 2.76 14.74
CA GLN A 228 10.15 2.31 14.77
C GLN A 228 9.31 3.03 13.72
N ALA A 229 9.49 4.33 13.51
CA ALA A 229 8.72 5.08 12.52
C ALA A 229 9.14 4.76 11.08
N CYS A 230 10.44 4.72 10.81
CA CYS A 230 10.96 4.74 9.44
C CYS A 230 11.13 3.36 8.81
N ASP A 231 11.32 2.29 9.59
CA ASP A 231 11.53 0.93 9.06
C ASP A 231 10.23 0.21 8.67
N GLN A 232 9.05 0.82 8.94
CA GLN A 232 7.76 0.16 8.68
C GLN A 232 7.45 0.01 7.18
N CYS A 233 8.06 0.84 6.32
CA CYS A 233 7.72 0.90 4.90
C CYS A 233 8.91 0.57 3.98
N HIS A 234 10.11 1.04 4.34
CA HIS A 234 11.35 0.89 3.59
C HIS A 234 12.52 0.76 4.55
N VAL A 235 13.72 0.45 4.04
CA VAL A 235 14.93 0.42 4.86
C VAL A 235 15.16 1.76 5.56
N LEU A 236 15.77 1.73 6.75
CA LEU A 236 16.11 2.96 7.46
C LEU A 236 16.94 3.90 6.59
N PRO A 237 16.54 5.18 6.47
CA PRO A 237 17.29 6.13 5.67
C PRO A 237 18.57 6.55 6.40
N ASP A 238 19.68 6.63 5.68
CA ASP A 238 20.91 7.23 6.21
C ASP A 238 20.71 8.73 6.53
N PRO A 239 20.94 9.18 7.79
CA PRO A 239 20.91 10.59 8.16
C PRO A 239 21.85 11.49 7.33
N LYS A 240 22.93 10.94 6.77
CA LYS A 240 23.89 11.67 5.92
C LYS A 240 23.35 11.96 4.51
N ARG A 241 22.14 11.52 4.18
CA ARG A 241 21.53 11.78 2.87
C ARG A 241 21.23 13.26 2.61
N TYR A 242 20.88 14.01 3.64
CA TYR A 242 20.51 15.42 3.53
C TYR A 242 21.31 16.27 4.52
N ALA A 243 21.33 17.58 4.30
CA ALA A 243 21.84 18.52 5.28
C ALA A 243 20.86 18.63 6.46
N ALA A 244 21.34 19.04 7.64
CA ALA A 244 20.52 19.19 8.83
C ALA A 244 19.28 20.07 8.61
N ALA A 245 19.42 21.14 7.82
CA ALA A 245 18.32 22.07 7.53
C ALA A 245 17.17 21.45 6.72
N ASP A 246 17.42 20.38 5.96
CA ASP A 246 16.43 19.77 5.06
C ASP A 246 15.54 18.74 5.77
N TRP A 247 16.04 18.12 6.84
CA TRP A 247 15.35 17.04 7.55
C TRP A 247 13.95 17.38 8.05
N PRO A 248 13.66 18.59 8.58
CA PRO A 248 12.29 18.96 8.95
C PRO A 248 11.30 18.83 7.78
N ALA A 249 11.67 19.26 6.57
CA ALA A 249 10.82 19.15 5.40
C ALA A 249 10.61 17.69 4.96
N VAL A 250 11.68 16.89 5.01
CA VAL A 250 11.63 15.45 4.68
C VAL A 250 10.69 14.70 5.63
N VAL A 251 10.82 14.91 6.95
CA VAL A 251 9.99 14.24 7.95
C VAL A 251 8.52 14.65 7.84
N ARG A 252 8.23 15.95 7.62
CA ARG A 252 6.85 16.42 7.38
C ARG A 252 6.20 15.74 6.18
N ARG A 253 6.93 15.61 5.07
CA ARG A 253 6.44 14.89 3.88
C ARG A 253 6.18 13.42 4.19
N MET A 254 7.09 12.75 4.91
CA MET A 254 6.88 11.35 5.29
C MET A 254 5.65 11.22 6.20
N GLN A 255 5.46 12.10 7.18
CA GLN A 255 4.28 12.08 8.04
C GLN A 255 2.98 12.19 7.23
N ALA A 256 2.91 13.07 6.22
CA ALA A 256 1.77 13.15 5.32
C ALA A 256 1.55 11.83 4.55
N ASN A 257 2.61 11.22 4.01
CA ASN A 257 2.52 9.93 3.32
C ASN A 257 2.05 8.80 4.25
N MET A 258 2.51 8.78 5.48
CA MET A 258 2.16 7.75 6.46
C MET A 258 0.68 7.86 6.88
N LEU A 259 0.19 9.08 7.12
CA LEU A 259 -1.23 9.37 7.35
C LEU A 259 -2.10 8.95 6.17
N TRP A 260 -1.65 9.26 4.96
CA TRP A 260 -2.35 8.93 3.73
C TRP A 260 -2.48 7.41 3.49
N MET A 261 -1.44 6.63 3.80
CA MET A 261 -1.49 5.17 3.67
C MET A 261 -2.33 4.49 4.74
N ASN A 262 -2.55 5.15 5.88
CA ASN A 262 -3.14 4.55 7.08
C ASN A 262 -2.49 3.20 7.46
N ARG A 263 -1.16 3.13 7.33
CA ARG A 263 -0.38 1.87 7.49
C ARG A 263 0.69 1.93 8.57
N VAL A 264 0.86 3.06 9.24
CA VAL A 264 1.97 3.26 10.19
C VAL A 264 1.45 3.37 11.61
N VAL A 265 1.96 2.51 12.49
CA VAL A 265 1.70 2.54 13.93
C VAL A 265 2.09 3.90 14.48
N GLY A 266 1.22 4.52 15.28
CA GLY A 266 1.48 5.81 15.90
C GLY A 266 1.16 7.05 15.05
N THR A 267 0.59 6.88 13.85
CA THR A 267 0.12 8.02 13.03
C THR A 267 -1.31 8.45 13.32
N ARG A 268 -2.08 7.59 13.98
CA ARG A 268 -3.35 7.94 14.61
C ARG A 268 -3.15 7.96 16.11
N PHE A 269 -3.80 8.90 16.78
CA PHE A 269 -3.78 8.93 18.24
C PHE A 269 -4.49 7.69 18.78
N ASP A 270 -3.70 6.80 19.37
CA ASP A 270 -4.15 5.60 20.08
C ASP A 270 -3.25 5.43 21.31
N LEU A 271 -3.85 5.47 22.50
CA LEU A 271 -3.12 5.35 23.77
C LEU A 271 -2.37 4.01 23.92
N ARG A 272 -2.69 3.02 23.08
CA ARG A 272 -2.06 1.69 23.08
C ARG A 272 -0.89 1.58 22.10
N GLU A 273 -0.72 2.58 21.22
CA GLU A 273 0.34 2.58 20.21
C GLU A 273 1.42 3.62 20.54
N PRO A 274 2.71 3.29 20.34
CA PRO A 274 3.77 4.28 20.40
C PRO A 274 3.50 5.39 19.38
N GLN A 275 3.39 6.63 19.85
CA GLN A 275 3.04 7.77 19.00
C GLN A 275 4.25 8.26 18.20
N LEU A 276 4.00 8.72 16.96
CA LEU A 276 5.03 9.32 16.13
C LEU A 276 5.53 10.63 16.77
N ARG A 277 6.76 10.65 17.29
CA ARG A 277 7.39 11.85 17.88
C ARG A 277 8.25 12.56 16.84
N SER A 278 7.61 13.30 15.94
CA SER A 278 8.30 13.95 14.80
C SER A 278 9.47 14.87 15.21
N ALA A 279 9.36 15.57 16.34
CA ALA A 279 10.45 16.42 16.85
C ALA A 279 11.71 15.62 17.21
N ASP A 280 11.56 14.46 17.85
CA ASP A 280 12.69 13.60 18.24
C ASP A 280 13.36 12.99 17.01
N ILE A 281 12.55 12.58 16.02
CA ILE A 281 13.04 12.04 14.75
C ILE A 281 13.84 13.10 13.99
N VAL A 282 13.32 14.32 13.90
CA VAL A 282 14.04 15.45 13.28
C VAL A 282 15.34 15.72 14.02
N GLY A 283 15.31 15.81 15.36
CA GLY A 283 16.50 16.05 16.16
C GLY A 283 17.57 14.95 15.99
N PHE A 284 17.15 13.69 15.91
CA PHE A 284 18.05 12.57 15.62
C PHE A 284 18.71 12.73 14.24
N LEU A 285 17.90 12.95 13.21
CA LEU A 285 18.39 13.07 11.83
C LEU A 285 19.31 14.27 11.64
N GLN A 286 19.02 15.40 12.28
CA GLN A 286 19.85 16.61 12.22
C GLN A 286 21.22 16.42 12.87
N ARG A 287 21.29 15.74 14.02
CA ARG A 287 22.56 15.48 14.72
C ARG A 287 23.51 14.59 13.93
N HIS A 288 22.96 13.68 13.14
CA HIS A 288 23.74 12.73 12.32
C HIS A 288 23.74 13.09 10.83
N ALA A 289 23.30 14.30 10.49
CA ALA A 289 23.18 14.75 9.12
C ALA A 289 24.54 14.85 8.42
N ARG A 290 24.51 15.03 7.11
CA ARG A 290 25.71 15.43 6.38
C ARG A 290 26.23 16.75 6.97
N PRO A 291 27.54 16.87 7.23
CA PRO A 291 28.16 18.12 7.62
C PRO A 291 27.83 19.27 6.66
#